data_AF-A0A7X7VNB9-F1
#
_entry.id   AF-A0A7X7VNB9-F1
#
_cell.length_a   1.000
_cell.length_b   1.000
_cell.length_c   1.000
_cell.angle_alpha   90.00
_cell.angle_beta   90.00
_cell.angle_gamma   90.00
#
_symmetry.space_group_name_H-M   'P 1'
#
loop_
_entity.id
_entity.type
_entity.pdbx_description
1 polymer ?
#
loop_
_entity_poly.entity_id
_entity_poly.type
_entity_poly.pdbx_seq_one_letter_code
_entity_poly.pdbx_strand_id
1 'polypeptide(L)'
;MAQLITIQRVEIDDKLLTARIHLSKDAPAMTNDDLEGTARVYYLLPHIVEHACLGDAGQTFRDVMGATELAHLLEHVTVELLAQTNLAGEISCGRTAAVADDPRSWDIELACPDDVLVAAALASAVWILQWAYTGGTNPKPDASATVRGLVGLVKSLSLDEAPQGQPQKQASVQEQPDKPHTKQQEEQGGTKAGKNDSAQPTEEAERTVSIKDSRDEDTSIDTAVQKSSSLEGLAHKDDEAAEKKEHIPEPHAVR
;
A
#
# COMPACT_ATOMS: atom_id res chain seq x y z
N MET A 1 -2.28 -21.98 -14.95
CA MET A 1 -1.41 -20.78 -15.00
C MET A 1 -0.38 -20.93 -13.89
N ALA A 2 0.84 -20.45 -14.07
CA ALA A 2 1.83 -20.44 -13.00
C ALA A 2 1.48 -19.38 -11.96
N GLN A 3 1.67 -19.70 -10.68
CA GLN A 3 1.55 -18.73 -9.59
C GLN A 3 2.78 -17.81 -9.65
N LEU A 4 2.59 -16.51 -9.82
CA LEU A 4 3.69 -15.54 -9.93
C LEU A 4 4.27 -15.17 -8.56
N ILE A 5 3.39 -14.98 -7.56
CA ILE A 5 3.77 -14.56 -6.22
C ILE A 5 3.25 -15.59 -5.22
N THR A 6 4.13 -16.12 -4.37
CA THR A 6 3.78 -17.05 -3.28
C THR A 6 4.08 -16.40 -1.94
N ILE A 7 3.10 -16.34 -1.04
CA ILE A 7 3.35 -15.98 0.37
C ILE A 7 3.91 -17.25 1.04
N GLN A 8 5.16 -17.18 1.50
CA GLN A 8 5.87 -18.30 2.16
C GLN A 8 5.58 -18.35 3.66
N ARG A 9 5.51 -17.19 4.32
CA ARG A 9 5.27 -17.03 5.76
C ARG A 9 4.53 -15.71 6.00
N VAL A 10 3.68 -15.71 7.01
CA VAL A 10 3.12 -14.49 7.61
C VAL A 10 3.43 -14.53 9.11
N GLU A 11 3.89 -13.40 9.62
CA GLU A 11 4.11 -13.12 11.04
C GLU A 11 3.25 -11.90 11.39
N ILE A 12 2.62 -11.91 12.56
CA ILE A 12 1.75 -10.83 13.03
C ILE A 12 2.16 -10.52 14.47
N ASP A 13 2.46 -9.26 14.75
CA ASP A 13 2.70 -8.73 16.10
C ASP A 13 1.63 -7.70 16.50
N ASP A 14 1.88 -6.87 17.51
CA ASP A 14 0.90 -5.92 18.03
C ASP A 14 0.67 -4.68 17.13
N LYS A 15 1.46 -4.52 16.06
CA LYS A 15 1.46 -3.34 15.19
C LYS A 15 1.68 -3.65 13.71
N LEU A 16 2.32 -4.78 13.39
CA LEU A 16 2.81 -5.11 12.06
C LEU A 16 2.40 -6.52 11.64
N LEU A 17 2.09 -6.65 10.34
CA LEU A 17 2.05 -7.91 9.63
C LEU A 17 3.28 -7.95 8.72
N THR A 18 4.16 -8.93 8.94
CA THR A 18 5.34 -9.18 8.11
C THR A 18 5.11 -10.42 7.27
N ALA A 19 5.05 -10.26 5.95
CA ALA A 19 4.85 -11.35 5.01
C ALA A 19 6.13 -11.58 4.20
N ARG A 20 6.67 -12.80 4.28
CA ARG A 20 7.71 -13.25 3.34
C ARG A 20 7.04 -13.74 2.07
N ILE A 21 7.33 -13.10 0.94
CA ILE A 21 6.88 -13.51 -0.38
C ILE A 21 8.04 -14.06 -1.22
N HIS A 22 7.71 -14.83 -2.26
CA HIS A 22 8.64 -15.30 -3.28
C HIS A 22 8.06 -15.18 -4.68
N LEU A 23 8.86 -14.62 -5.59
CA LEU A 23 8.54 -14.41 -7.00
C LEU A 23 8.98 -15.63 -7.83
N SER A 24 8.02 -16.43 -8.30
CA SER A 24 8.32 -17.59 -9.16
C SER A 24 9.00 -17.15 -10.45
N LYS A 25 9.80 -18.02 -11.09
CA LYS A 25 10.69 -17.64 -12.21
C LYS A 25 10.00 -16.95 -13.40
N ASP A 26 8.71 -17.18 -13.59
CA ASP A 26 7.92 -16.60 -14.68
C ASP A 26 7.42 -15.17 -14.37
N ALA A 27 7.54 -14.71 -13.12
CA ALA A 27 7.18 -13.34 -12.72
C ALA A 27 8.23 -12.32 -13.16
N PRO A 28 7.85 -11.10 -13.58
CA PRO A 28 8.80 -10.01 -13.74
C PRO A 28 9.49 -9.70 -12.40
N ALA A 29 10.74 -9.21 -12.45
CA ALA A 29 11.43 -8.73 -11.26
C ALA A 29 11.02 -7.29 -10.95
N MET A 30 10.94 -6.47 -12.00
CA MET A 30 10.66 -5.04 -11.96
C MET A 30 9.37 -4.70 -12.71
N THR A 31 8.73 -3.58 -12.35
CA THR A 31 7.53 -3.08 -13.03
C THR A 31 7.75 -2.66 -14.50
N ASN A 32 8.99 -2.37 -14.90
CA ASN A 32 9.35 -2.10 -16.29
C ASN A 32 9.59 -3.35 -17.15
N ASP A 33 9.66 -4.55 -16.56
CA ASP A 33 9.78 -5.80 -17.31
C ASP A 33 8.45 -6.15 -18.05
N ASP A 34 7.31 -5.77 -17.49
CA ASP A 34 5.99 -5.81 -18.13
C ASP A 34 5.18 -4.53 -17.85
N LEU A 35 5.37 -3.53 -18.72
CA LEU A 35 4.65 -2.27 -18.67
C LEU A 35 3.13 -2.43 -18.91
N GLU A 36 2.67 -3.48 -19.58
CA GLU A 36 1.24 -3.71 -19.80
C GLU A 36 0.57 -4.22 -18.52
N GLY A 37 1.23 -5.15 -17.81
CA GLY A 37 0.87 -5.58 -16.46
C GLY A 37 0.81 -4.41 -15.48
N THR A 38 1.87 -3.59 -15.44
CA THR A 38 1.92 -2.37 -14.61
C THR A 38 0.80 -1.38 -14.95
N ALA A 39 0.50 -1.17 -16.24
CA ALA A 39 -0.62 -0.33 -16.68
C ALA A 39 -1.99 -0.90 -16.28
N ARG A 40 -2.19 -2.23 -16.34
CA ARG A 40 -3.43 -2.88 -15.87
C ARG A 40 -3.66 -2.64 -14.37
N VAL A 41 -2.61 -2.62 -13.55
CA VAL A 41 -2.70 -2.25 -12.12
C VAL A 41 -3.10 -0.79 -11.97
N TYR A 42 -2.43 0.13 -12.66
CA TYR A 42 -2.79 1.56 -12.63
C TYR A 42 -4.25 1.83 -13.03
N TYR A 43 -4.75 1.19 -14.09
CA TYR A 43 -6.15 1.33 -14.54
C TYR A 43 -7.18 0.61 -13.66
N LEU A 44 -6.74 -0.21 -12.70
CA LEU A 44 -7.61 -0.83 -11.70
C LEU A 44 -7.61 -0.02 -10.40
N LEU A 45 -6.47 0.55 -10.03
CA LEU A 45 -6.17 1.20 -8.77
C LEU A 45 -5.49 2.56 -9.01
N PRO A 46 -6.21 3.56 -9.55
CA PRO A 46 -5.60 4.79 -10.05
C PRO A 46 -5.02 5.70 -8.95
N HIS A 47 -5.47 5.58 -7.70
CA HIS A 47 -4.95 6.33 -6.56
C HIS A 47 -3.66 5.74 -5.99
N ILE A 48 -3.20 4.56 -6.47
CA ILE A 48 -1.96 3.93 -6.00
C ILE A 48 -0.73 4.85 -6.12
N VAL A 49 -0.73 5.74 -7.11
CA VAL A 49 0.35 6.71 -7.37
C VAL A 49 0.39 7.87 -6.37
N GLU A 50 -0.63 8.02 -5.52
CA GLU A 50 -0.76 9.10 -4.54
C GLU A 50 -0.22 8.71 -3.16
N HIS A 51 0.04 7.41 -2.91
CA HIS A 51 0.66 6.94 -1.67
C HIS A 51 2.06 7.49 -1.50
N ALA A 52 2.40 7.85 -0.26
CA ALA A 52 3.76 8.21 0.12
C ALA A 52 4.69 7.00 -0.05
N CYS A 53 5.84 7.21 -0.69
CA CYS A 53 6.84 6.18 -0.93
C CYS A 53 8.20 6.75 -0.50
N LEU A 54 8.70 6.31 0.66
CA LEU A 54 9.88 6.90 1.31
C LEU A 54 11.16 6.06 1.15
N GLY A 55 11.08 4.90 0.50
CA GLY A 55 12.22 3.99 0.28
C GLY A 55 12.99 4.25 -1.02
N ASP A 56 12.32 4.77 -2.04
CA ASP A 56 12.81 4.82 -3.43
C ASP A 56 13.09 6.28 -3.89
N ALA A 57 13.28 6.49 -5.20
CA ALA A 57 13.76 7.73 -5.82
C ALA A 57 12.78 8.94 -5.82
N GLY A 58 11.77 8.97 -4.95
CA GLY A 58 10.71 9.98 -4.96
C GLY A 58 10.07 10.25 -3.59
N GLN A 59 8.93 10.94 -3.60
CA GLN A 59 8.10 11.15 -2.40
C GLN A 59 6.80 10.35 -2.47
N THR A 60 6.37 10.00 -3.69
CA THR A 60 5.11 9.31 -3.96
C THR A 60 5.36 8.10 -4.85
N PHE A 61 4.51 7.09 -4.78
CA PHE A 61 4.66 5.89 -5.61
C PHE A 61 4.64 6.20 -7.12
N ARG A 62 4.00 7.32 -7.53
CA ARG A 62 4.08 7.87 -8.90
C ARG A 62 5.51 7.91 -9.46
N ASP A 63 6.45 8.33 -8.63
CA ASP A 63 7.82 8.66 -9.03
C ASP A 63 8.61 7.38 -9.40
N VAL A 64 8.16 6.22 -8.92
CA VAL A 64 8.92 4.96 -8.92
C VAL A 64 8.15 3.81 -9.56
N MET A 65 6.81 3.88 -9.67
CA MET A 65 5.94 2.87 -10.27
C MET A 65 6.41 2.42 -11.67
N GLY A 66 7.03 3.31 -12.44
CA GLY A 66 7.56 3.02 -13.77
C GLY A 66 8.82 2.13 -13.80
N ALA A 67 9.54 1.98 -12.68
CA ALA A 67 10.74 1.13 -12.54
C ALA A 67 11.05 0.87 -11.05
N THR A 68 10.27 0.00 -10.42
CA THR A 68 10.45 -0.46 -9.02
C THR A 68 10.19 -1.97 -8.96
N GLU A 69 10.51 -2.64 -7.85
CA GLU A 69 10.36 -4.08 -7.71
C GLU A 69 8.90 -4.52 -7.68
N LEU A 70 8.59 -5.70 -8.25
CA LEU A 70 7.24 -6.26 -8.20
C LEU A 70 6.75 -6.50 -6.76
N ALA A 71 7.67 -6.75 -5.83
CA ALA A 71 7.39 -6.83 -4.39
C ALA A 71 6.94 -5.49 -3.80
N HIS A 72 7.56 -4.38 -4.21
CA HIS A 72 7.21 -3.04 -3.74
C HIS A 72 5.87 -2.58 -4.33
N LEU A 73 5.56 -2.96 -5.59
CA LEU A 73 4.21 -2.80 -6.14
C LEU A 73 3.16 -3.61 -5.35
N LEU A 74 3.48 -4.81 -4.85
CA LEU A 74 2.56 -5.61 -4.03
C LEU A 74 2.23 -4.92 -2.70
N GLU A 75 3.22 -4.32 -2.05
CA GLU A 75 3.01 -3.47 -0.87
C GLU A 75 2.02 -2.35 -1.18
N HIS A 76 2.28 -1.54 -2.20
CA HIS A 76 1.42 -0.41 -2.54
C HIS A 76 0.00 -0.80 -3.03
N VAL A 77 -0.16 -1.93 -3.72
CA VAL A 77 -1.50 -2.49 -4.03
C VAL A 77 -2.23 -2.90 -2.76
N THR A 78 -1.52 -3.40 -1.75
CA THR A 78 -2.10 -3.76 -0.45
C THR A 78 -2.51 -2.51 0.32
N VAL A 79 -1.63 -1.50 0.41
CA VAL A 79 -1.91 -0.20 1.06
C VAL A 79 -3.11 0.50 0.41
N GLU A 80 -3.21 0.49 -0.93
CA GLU A 80 -4.36 1.03 -1.66
C GLU A 80 -5.68 0.34 -1.30
N LEU A 81 -5.71 -1.00 -1.24
CA LEU A 81 -6.91 -1.74 -0.84
C LEU A 81 -7.30 -1.43 0.61
N LEU A 82 -6.32 -1.28 1.50
CA LEU A 82 -6.53 -0.90 2.91
C LEU A 82 -7.09 0.51 3.03
N ALA A 83 -6.51 1.49 2.33
CA ALA A 83 -6.95 2.89 2.33
C ALA A 83 -8.42 3.01 1.88
N GLN A 84 -8.81 2.31 0.81
CA GLN A 84 -10.20 2.30 0.32
C GLN A 84 -11.21 1.68 1.30
N THR A 85 -10.79 0.90 2.30
CA THR A 85 -11.73 0.30 3.28
C THR A 85 -12.27 1.30 4.30
N ASN A 86 -11.54 2.39 4.57
CA ASN A 86 -11.79 3.31 5.69
C ASN A 86 -11.87 2.59 7.07
N LEU A 87 -11.37 1.36 7.19
CA LEU A 87 -11.20 0.64 8.46
C LEU A 87 -9.75 0.70 8.95
N ALA A 88 -8.80 0.85 8.02
CA ALA A 88 -7.37 0.85 8.26
C ALA A 88 -6.85 2.08 9.04
N GLY A 89 -7.62 3.17 9.14
CA GLY A 89 -7.14 4.44 9.71
C GLY A 89 -6.13 5.16 8.79
N GLU A 90 -5.20 5.91 9.37
CA GLU A 90 -4.13 6.67 8.67
C GLU A 90 -3.01 5.76 8.11
N ILE A 91 -3.33 4.54 7.67
CA ILE A 91 -2.33 3.62 7.10
C ILE A 91 -1.92 4.11 5.71
N SER A 92 -0.68 4.56 5.66
CA SER A 92 -0.07 5.28 4.54
C SER A 92 1.32 4.74 4.15
N CYS A 93 1.79 3.68 4.84
CA CYS A 93 3.09 3.06 4.59
C CYS A 93 3.11 1.57 4.89
N GLY A 94 3.92 0.84 4.12
CA GLY A 94 4.54 -0.40 4.53
C GLY A 94 6.06 -0.27 4.44
N ARG A 95 6.75 -1.41 4.30
CA ARG A 95 8.16 -1.48 3.95
C ARG A 95 8.48 -2.79 3.23
N THR A 96 9.12 -2.68 2.08
CA THR A 96 9.62 -3.82 1.30
C THR A 96 11.14 -3.96 1.50
N ALA A 97 11.61 -5.18 1.77
CA ALA A 97 13.04 -5.49 1.94
C ALA A 97 13.43 -6.80 1.24
N ALA A 98 14.57 -6.81 0.54
CA ALA A 98 15.09 -8.00 -0.11
C ALA A 98 15.64 -9.01 0.91
N VAL A 99 15.38 -10.31 0.69
CA VAL A 99 15.97 -11.38 1.50
C VAL A 99 17.38 -11.68 0.98
N ALA A 100 18.40 -11.49 1.82
CA ALA A 100 19.81 -11.54 1.42
C ALA A 100 20.25 -12.84 0.70
N ASP A 101 19.66 -13.98 1.07
CA ASP A 101 20.03 -15.30 0.54
C ASP A 101 19.19 -15.74 -0.68
N ASP A 102 18.14 -15.00 -1.06
CA ASP A 102 17.29 -15.32 -2.22
C ASP A 102 16.81 -14.04 -2.94
N PRO A 103 17.35 -13.71 -4.14
CA PRO A 103 17.01 -12.49 -4.88
C PRO A 103 15.58 -12.48 -5.44
N ARG A 104 14.79 -13.55 -5.23
CA ARG A 104 13.37 -13.62 -5.57
C ARG A 104 12.47 -13.58 -4.35
N SER A 105 13.02 -13.58 -3.13
CA SER A 105 12.26 -13.46 -1.89
C SER A 105 12.37 -12.07 -1.27
N TRP A 106 11.25 -11.60 -0.73
CA TRP A 106 11.11 -10.27 -0.15
C TRP A 106 10.29 -10.36 1.13
N ASP A 107 10.67 -9.60 2.14
CA ASP A 107 9.86 -9.37 3.33
C ASP A 107 9.10 -8.05 3.14
N ILE A 108 7.77 -8.09 3.31
CA ILE A 108 6.89 -6.93 3.24
C ILE A 108 6.28 -6.73 4.64
N GLU A 109 6.59 -5.59 5.27
CA GLU A 109 6.03 -5.16 6.54
C GLU A 109 4.85 -4.20 6.28
N LEU A 110 3.70 -4.42 6.92
CA LEU A 110 2.50 -3.60 6.79
C LEU A 110 1.97 -3.26 8.18
N ALA A 111 1.49 -2.03 8.39
CA ALA A 111 0.76 -1.68 9.60
C ALA A 111 -0.50 -2.57 9.75
N CYS A 112 -0.69 -3.15 10.95
CA CYS A 112 -1.72 -4.15 11.25
C CYS A 112 -2.72 -3.65 12.30
N PRO A 113 -3.81 -2.97 11.90
CA PRO A 113 -4.86 -2.51 12.81
C PRO A 113 -5.93 -3.59 13.04
N ASP A 114 -6.01 -4.57 12.13
CA ASP A 114 -6.90 -5.73 12.14
C ASP A 114 -6.24 -6.83 11.28
N ASP A 115 -5.88 -7.94 11.91
CA ASP A 115 -5.14 -9.05 11.31
C ASP A 115 -5.83 -9.64 10.07
N VAL A 116 -7.17 -9.74 10.13
CA VAL A 116 -7.98 -10.33 9.07
C VAL A 116 -8.07 -9.38 7.89
N LEU A 117 -8.24 -8.08 8.16
CA LEU A 117 -8.24 -7.03 7.14
C LEU A 117 -6.94 -7.01 6.34
N VAL A 118 -5.78 -7.00 7.01
CA VAL A 118 -4.48 -6.89 6.34
C VAL A 118 -4.10 -8.18 5.64
N ALA A 119 -4.31 -9.35 6.26
CA ALA A 119 -4.06 -10.63 5.59
C ALA A 119 -4.96 -10.82 4.36
N ALA A 120 -6.24 -10.43 4.43
CA ALA A 120 -7.16 -10.53 3.30
C ALA A 120 -6.86 -9.48 2.21
N ALA A 121 -6.42 -8.27 2.58
CA ALA A 121 -5.98 -7.25 1.63
C ALA A 121 -4.72 -7.71 0.87
N LEU A 122 -3.71 -8.24 1.57
CA LEU A 122 -2.49 -8.78 0.96
C LEU A 122 -2.79 -9.95 0.02
N ALA A 123 -3.65 -10.90 0.44
CA ALA A 123 -4.07 -12.01 -0.42
C ALA A 123 -4.83 -11.50 -1.67
N SER A 124 -5.65 -10.46 -1.53
CA SER A 124 -6.34 -9.81 -2.65
C SER A 124 -5.38 -9.08 -3.59
N ALA A 125 -4.35 -8.43 -3.05
CA ALA A 125 -3.30 -7.77 -3.79
C ALA A 125 -2.46 -8.76 -4.62
N VAL A 126 -2.09 -9.91 -4.02
CA VAL A 126 -1.44 -11.02 -4.73
C VAL A 126 -2.31 -11.51 -5.90
N TRP A 127 -3.62 -11.64 -5.71
CA TRP A 127 -4.54 -12.05 -6.78
C TRP A 127 -4.67 -10.98 -7.89
N ILE A 128 -4.70 -9.70 -7.54
CA ILE A 128 -4.71 -8.59 -8.50
C ILE A 128 -3.43 -8.59 -9.35
N LEU A 129 -2.26 -8.72 -8.73
CA LEU A 129 -1.00 -8.79 -9.47
C LEU A 129 -0.90 -10.05 -10.33
N GLN A 130 -1.35 -11.20 -9.80
CA GLN A 130 -1.46 -12.44 -10.57
C GLN A 130 -2.31 -12.23 -11.84
N TRP A 131 -3.46 -11.57 -11.74
CA TRP A 131 -4.30 -11.23 -12.89
C TRP A 131 -3.60 -10.27 -13.87
N ALA A 132 -3.01 -9.19 -13.35
CA ALA A 132 -2.40 -8.13 -14.14
C ALA A 132 -1.22 -8.65 -14.97
N TYR A 133 -0.33 -9.44 -14.37
CA TYR A 133 0.89 -9.96 -15.00
C TYR A 133 0.71 -11.32 -15.70
N THR A 134 -0.50 -11.90 -15.73
CA THR A 134 -0.84 -13.01 -16.65
C THR A 134 -1.86 -12.61 -17.71
N GLY A 135 -1.67 -11.43 -18.31
CA GLY A 135 -2.40 -10.99 -19.51
C GLY A 135 -3.80 -10.40 -19.26
N GLY A 136 -4.20 -10.17 -18.01
CA GLY A 136 -5.42 -9.41 -17.70
C GLY A 136 -6.73 -10.02 -18.19
N THR A 137 -6.81 -11.35 -18.33
CA THR A 137 -7.98 -12.04 -18.91
C THR A 137 -9.24 -11.91 -18.04
N ASN A 138 -10.42 -12.22 -18.59
CA ASN A 138 -11.67 -12.19 -17.83
C ASN A 138 -11.77 -13.38 -16.85
N PRO A 139 -12.32 -13.19 -15.64
CA PRO A 139 -12.90 -11.94 -15.12
C PRO A 139 -11.84 -10.92 -14.66
N LYS A 140 -12.01 -9.65 -15.07
CA LYS A 140 -11.25 -8.53 -14.50
C LYS A 140 -11.64 -8.33 -13.02
N PRO A 141 -10.67 -8.09 -12.10
CA PRO A 141 -10.95 -7.65 -10.73
C PRO A 141 -11.86 -6.41 -10.68
N ASP A 142 -12.83 -6.40 -9.77
CA ASP A 142 -13.55 -5.20 -9.35
C ASP A 142 -12.98 -4.76 -7.99
N ALA A 143 -12.09 -3.77 -8.00
CA ALA A 143 -11.44 -3.27 -6.79
C ALA A 143 -12.47 -2.81 -5.74
N SER A 144 -13.56 -2.16 -6.16
CA SER A 144 -14.61 -1.74 -5.25
C SER A 144 -15.41 -2.92 -4.68
N ALA A 145 -15.58 -4.02 -5.44
CA ALA A 145 -16.15 -5.26 -4.90
C ALA A 145 -15.20 -5.94 -3.91
N THR A 146 -13.90 -5.99 -4.20
CA THR A 146 -12.87 -6.49 -3.28
C THR A 146 -12.92 -5.72 -1.96
N VAL A 147 -12.89 -4.39 -2.01
CA VAL A 147 -12.97 -3.51 -0.82
C VAL A 147 -14.27 -3.72 -0.03
N ARG A 148 -15.43 -3.82 -0.71
CA ARG A 148 -16.71 -4.17 -0.05
C ARG A 148 -16.65 -5.56 0.61
N GLY A 149 -15.97 -6.52 -0.02
CA GLY A 149 -15.72 -7.86 0.51
C GLY A 149 -14.87 -7.85 1.78
N LEU A 150 -13.75 -7.11 1.77
CA LEU A 150 -12.87 -6.92 2.93
C LEU A 150 -13.64 -6.31 4.11
N VAL A 151 -14.36 -5.22 3.88
CA VAL A 151 -15.19 -4.56 4.91
C VAL A 151 -16.31 -5.48 5.42
N GLY A 152 -16.90 -6.31 4.55
CA GLY A 152 -17.91 -7.29 4.92
C GLY A 152 -17.34 -8.43 5.77
N LEU A 153 -16.14 -8.92 5.44
CA LEU A 153 -15.44 -9.97 6.17
C LEU A 153 -15.16 -9.54 7.61
N VAL A 154 -14.49 -8.39 7.81
CA VAL A 154 -14.18 -7.85 9.15
C VAL A 154 -15.46 -7.70 9.98
N LYS A 155 -16.49 -7.04 9.41
CA LYS A 155 -17.77 -6.84 10.09
C LYS A 155 -18.48 -8.14 10.45
N SER A 156 -18.32 -9.22 9.68
CA SER A 156 -18.94 -10.51 10.01
C SER A 156 -18.36 -11.13 11.29
N LEU A 157 -17.07 -10.91 11.57
CA LEU A 157 -16.40 -11.41 12.76
C LEU A 157 -16.75 -10.56 13.99
N SER A 158 -16.83 -9.24 13.86
CA SER A 158 -17.23 -8.34 14.95
C SER A 158 -18.67 -8.54 15.45
N LEU A 159 -19.52 -9.23 14.67
CA LEU A 159 -20.92 -9.51 15.05
C LEU A 159 -21.06 -10.73 15.98
N ASP A 160 -20.08 -11.65 15.99
CA ASP A 160 -20.08 -12.80 16.89
C ASP A 160 -19.66 -12.45 18.34
N GLU A 161 -19.11 -11.24 18.56
CA GLU A 161 -18.77 -10.71 19.89
C GLU A 161 -19.95 -10.06 20.65
N ALA A 162 -21.17 -10.13 20.10
CA ALA A 162 -22.36 -9.69 20.83
C ALA A 162 -22.57 -10.55 22.10
N PRO A 163 -22.64 -9.97 23.31
CA PRO A 163 -22.88 -10.75 24.52
C PRO A 163 -24.25 -11.42 24.40
N GLN A 164 -24.28 -12.74 24.53
CA GLN A 164 -25.48 -13.58 24.51
C GLN A 164 -26.41 -13.20 25.68
N GLY A 165 -27.20 -12.16 25.47
CA GLY A 165 -28.19 -11.66 26.41
C GLY A 165 -29.21 -12.75 26.71
N GLN A 166 -29.29 -13.15 27.97
CA GLN A 166 -30.15 -14.24 28.43
C GLN A 166 -31.60 -14.05 27.93
N PRO A 167 -32.29 -15.12 27.50
CA PRO A 167 -33.66 -15.01 27.00
C PRO A 167 -34.57 -14.45 28.10
N GLN A 168 -35.10 -13.24 27.88
CA GLN A 168 -35.98 -12.58 28.83
C GLN A 168 -37.24 -13.41 29.04
N LYS A 169 -37.37 -13.98 30.24
CA LYS A 169 -38.54 -14.72 30.70
C LYS A 169 -39.72 -13.75 30.85
N GLN A 170 -40.50 -13.56 29.78
CA GLN A 170 -41.73 -12.78 29.83
C GLN A 170 -42.73 -13.44 30.80
N ALA A 171 -42.94 -12.77 31.93
CA ALA A 171 -44.02 -13.06 32.85
C ALA A 171 -44.54 -11.74 33.44
N SER A 172 -45.60 -11.21 32.85
CA SER A 172 -46.43 -10.17 33.46
C SER A 172 -47.90 -10.51 33.24
N VAL A 173 -48.57 -10.85 34.34
CA VAL A 173 -50.01 -11.09 34.39
C VAL A 173 -50.73 -9.75 34.18
N GLN A 174 -51.79 -9.74 33.36
CA GLN A 174 -52.68 -8.59 33.25
C GLN A 174 -53.65 -8.58 34.43
N GLU A 175 -53.65 -7.50 35.20
CA GLU A 175 -54.76 -7.18 36.10
C GLU A 175 -55.01 -5.67 36.05
N GLN A 176 -56.19 -5.27 35.56
CA GLN A 176 -56.65 -3.87 35.57
C GLN A 176 -57.48 -3.62 36.84
N PRO A 177 -57.45 -2.38 37.34
CA PRO A 177 -58.70 -1.77 37.80
C PRO A 177 -58.99 -0.41 37.13
N ASP A 178 -60.22 0.04 37.34
CA ASP A 178 -60.89 1.13 36.65
C ASP A 178 -60.43 2.57 36.99
N LYS A 179 -60.88 3.51 36.16
CA LYS A 179 -60.68 4.98 36.28
C LYS A 179 -61.75 5.60 37.24
N PRO A 180 -62.08 6.92 37.22
CA PRO A 180 -61.38 8.13 36.76
C PRO A 180 -61.43 9.33 37.76
N HIS A 181 -60.61 10.38 37.53
CA HIS A 181 -60.89 11.82 37.80
C HIS A 181 -59.61 12.66 37.51
N THR A 182 -59.60 13.98 37.26
CA THR A 182 -60.53 14.91 36.58
C THR A 182 -59.87 16.31 36.54
N LYS A 183 -59.89 17.01 35.38
CA LYS A 183 -59.57 18.47 35.22
C LYS A 183 -58.11 18.88 35.60
N GLN A 184 -57.54 20.04 35.26
CA GLN A 184 -57.85 21.14 34.31
C GLN A 184 -56.55 21.96 34.06
N GLN A 185 -56.49 22.70 32.93
CA GLN A 185 -55.83 24.01 32.76
C GLN A 185 -54.28 24.09 32.85
N GLU A 186 -53.60 24.65 31.83
CA GLU A 186 -53.08 26.04 31.71
C GLU A 186 -51.76 26.25 32.53
N GLU A 187 -50.79 27.07 32.15
CA GLU A 187 -50.66 28.01 31.01
C GLU A 187 -49.18 28.18 30.59
N GLN A 188 -48.90 29.09 29.66
CA GLN A 188 -47.55 29.40 29.15
C GLN A 188 -46.85 30.52 29.93
N GLY A 189 -45.52 30.54 29.84
CA GLY A 189 -44.75 31.81 29.79
C GLY A 189 -44.20 32.34 31.12
N GLY A 190 -42.92 32.77 31.11
CA GLY A 190 -42.27 33.32 32.31
C GLY A 190 -40.78 33.65 32.16
N THR A 191 -40.44 34.63 31.31
CA THR A 191 -39.08 35.18 31.16
C THR A 191 -38.47 35.76 32.44
N LYS A 192 -37.17 35.53 32.67
CA LYS A 192 -36.07 36.52 32.91
C LYS A 192 -34.79 35.78 33.34
N ALA A 193 -33.65 35.96 32.66
CA ALA A 193 -32.73 37.10 32.77
C ALA A 193 -32.10 37.25 34.17
N GLY A 194 -30.88 36.71 34.32
CA GLY A 194 -29.99 36.92 35.47
C GLY A 194 -28.55 37.02 34.97
N LYS A 195 -27.92 38.17 35.18
CA LYS A 195 -26.56 38.51 34.73
C LYS A 195 -25.65 38.58 35.96
N ASN A 196 -24.42 38.09 35.87
CA ASN A 196 -23.31 38.47 36.76
C ASN A 196 -21.97 38.22 36.05
N ASP A 197 -21.06 39.19 36.18
CA ASP A 197 -19.71 39.18 35.61
C ASP A 197 -18.72 38.38 36.46
N SER A 198 -17.71 37.76 35.84
CA SER A 198 -16.28 38.14 36.00
C SER A 198 -15.28 37.09 35.52
N ALA A 199 -14.07 37.57 35.18
CA ALA A 199 -12.80 36.84 35.01
C ALA A 199 -12.53 36.08 33.67
N GLN A 200 -12.02 36.83 32.70
CA GLN A 200 -10.96 36.42 31.76
C GLN A 200 -9.58 36.39 32.47
N PRO A 201 -8.44 36.01 31.82
CA PRO A 201 -8.24 35.14 30.66
C PRO A 201 -7.11 34.09 30.86
N THR A 202 -6.98 33.11 29.96
CA THR A 202 -5.67 32.46 29.66
C THR A 202 -5.59 32.10 28.17
N GLU A 203 -4.71 32.78 27.45
CA GLU A 203 -4.08 32.25 26.21
C GLU A 203 -2.70 31.67 26.55
N GLU A 204 -2.01 31.14 25.52
CA GLU A 204 -0.75 30.35 25.49
C GLU A 204 -0.95 28.82 25.46
N ALA A 205 -0.20 28.05 24.67
CA ALA A 205 0.99 28.39 23.88
C ALA A 205 1.03 27.70 22.51
N GLU A 206 1.43 28.43 21.47
CA GLU A 206 2.14 27.84 20.33
C GLU A 206 3.56 27.47 20.78
N ARG A 207 4.10 26.32 20.33
CA ARG A 207 5.47 25.93 20.66
C ARG A 207 6.29 25.64 19.40
N THR A 208 6.86 26.71 18.84
CA THR A 208 7.95 26.63 17.87
C THR A 208 9.19 26.02 18.54
N VAL A 209 9.84 25.07 17.86
CA VAL A 209 11.16 24.54 18.28
C VAL A 209 12.20 25.01 17.27
N SER A 210 13.11 25.87 17.74
CA SER A 210 14.25 26.35 16.97
C SER A 210 15.30 25.24 16.85
N ILE A 211 15.65 24.87 15.62
CA ILE A 211 16.85 24.06 15.35
C ILE A 211 18.07 24.98 15.54
N LYS A 212 19.00 24.59 16.42
CA LYS A 212 20.30 25.26 16.54
C LYS A 212 21.29 24.64 15.56
N ASP A 213 21.87 25.49 14.73
CA ASP A 213 23.06 25.21 13.93
C ASP A 213 24.28 25.09 14.87
N SER A 214 25.13 24.09 14.63
CA SER A 214 26.43 23.94 15.26
C SER A 214 27.35 23.08 14.39
N ARG A 215 28.03 23.73 13.45
CA ARG A 215 29.42 23.40 13.09
C ARG A 215 30.35 23.84 14.25
N ASP A 216 31.61 23.45 14.37
CA ASP A 216 32.49 22.57 13.59
C ASP A 216 33.08 21.47 14.58
N GLU A 217 34.07 20.62 14.33
CA GLU A 217 35.07 20.44 13.25
C GLU A 217 35.62 18.98 13.25
N ASP A 218 36.14 18.55 12.10
CA ASP A 218 37.17 17.50 11.84
C ASP A 218 37.12 16.05 12.42
N THR A 219 37.11 15.07 11.51
CA THR A 219 37.96 13.86 11.62
C THR A 219 38.14 13.22 10.24
N SER A 220 39.35 13.36 9.68
CA SER A 220 39.73 12.74 8.40
C SER A 220 39.70 11.21 8.45
N ILE A 221 39.13 10.57 7.42
CA ILE A 221 39.37 9.17 7.09
C ILE A 221 39.57 9.04 5.58
N ASP A 222 40.77 8.62 5.17
CA ASP A 222 41.13 8.42 3.77
C ASP A 222 40.25 7.34 3.10
N THR A 223 39.81 7.61 1.87
CA THR A 223 39.39 6.56 0.94
C THR A 223 39.81 6.96 -0.46
N ALA A 224 40.80 6.25 -1.00
CA ALA A 224 41.44 6.59 -2.26
C ALA A 224 40.52 6.37 -3.47
N VAL A 225 40.11 7.46 -4.12
CA VAL A 225 39.49 7.42 -5.45
C VAL A 225 40.58 7.17 -6.50
N GLN A 226 40.60 5.97 -7.10
CA GLN A 226 41.34 5.75 -8.34
C GLN A 226 40.53 6.22 -9.55
N LYS A 227 40.90 7.39 -10.08
CA LYS A 227 40.45 7.89 -11.38
C LYS A 227 41.64 7.95 -12.33
N SER A 228 41.69 7.04 -13.31
CA SER A 228 42.72 7.05 -14.35
C SER A 228 42.39 8.08 -15.43
N SER A 229 43.22 9.11 -15.53
CA SER A 229 43.32 10.03 -16.67
C SER A 229 44.12 9.37 -17.80
N SER A 230 43.57 9.25 -19.01
CA SER A 230 43.69 10.20 -20.12
C SER A 230 44.99 10.09 -20.93
N LEU A 231 44.85 9.49 -22.13
CA LEU A 231 45.35 9.93 -23.45
C LEU A 231 46.73 10.62 -23.56
N GLU A 232 47.64 10.04 -24.37
CA GLU A 232 48.14 10.62 -25.63
C GLU A 232 49.01 9.61 -26.41
N GLY A 233 49.05 9.70 -27.75
CA GLY A 233 49.89 8.81 -28.58
C GLY A 233 49.42 8.58 -30.02
N LEU A 234 49.38 9.62 -30.86
CA LEU A 234 49.13 9.51 -32.30
C LEU A 234 50.40 9.07 -33.06
N ALA A 235 50.29 8.05 -33.91
CA ALA A 235 51.24 7.81 -35.02
C ALA A 235 50.57 7.03 -36.17
N HIS A 236 50.44 7.68 -37.33
CA HIS A 236 50.11 7.00 -38.59
C HIS A 236 51.26 6.10 -39.05
N LYS A 237 50.91 4.98 -39.71
CA LYS A 237 51.57 4.51 -40.93
C LYS A 237 50.64 3.59 -41.71
N ASP A 238 50.60 3.82 -43.02
CA ASP A 238 49.86 3.06 -44.01
C ASP A 238 50.55 1.71 -44.29
N ASP A 239 49.80 0.67 -44.66
CA ASP A 239 50.17 -0.23 -45.78
C ASP A 239 49.00 -1.13 -46.27
N GLU A 240 48.70 -0.97 -47.55
CA GLU A 240 48.21 -1.88 -48.59
C GLU A 240 47.34 -3.16 -48.33
N ALA A 241 46.13 -3.11 -48.91
CA ALA A 241 45.34 -4.12 -49.64
C ALA A 241 45.52 -5.65 -49.44
N ALA A 242 44.38 -6.34 -49.22
CA ALA A 242 44.10 -7.65 -49.85
C ALA A 242 42.58 -7.88 -50.06
N GLU A 243 42.15 -7.81 -51.32
CA GLU A 243 40.78 -8.07 -51.78
C GLU A 243 40.43 -9.57 -51.76
N LYS A 244 39.30 -9.97 -51.15
CA LYS A 244 38.65 -11.26 -51.43
C LYS A 244 37.14 -11.11 -51.59
N LYS A 245 36.67 -11.51 -52.77
CA LYS A 245 35.29 -11.32 -53.24
C LYS A 245 34.30 -12.28 -52.60
N GLU A 246 33.08 -11.80 -52.50
CA GLU A 246 31.89 -12.54 -52.10
C GLU A 246 31.55 -13.67 -53.09
N HIS A 247 30.87 -14.71 -52.60
CA HIS A 247 30.11 -15.62 -53.46
C HIS A 247 28.75 -15.90 -52.80
N ILE A 248 27.72 -15.25 -53.33
CA ILE A 248 26.31 -15.45 -52.96
C ILE A 248 25.67 -16.27 -54.10
N PRO A 249 25.09 -17.45 -53.84
CA PRO A 249 24.35 -18.20 -54.86
C PRO A 249 22.93 -17.65 -55.04
N GLU A 250 22.48 -17.53 -56.30
CA GLU A 250 21.14 -17.05 -56.65
C GLU A 250 20.01 -18.05 -56.34
N PRO A 251 18.77 -17.58 -56.10
CA PRO A 251 17.59 -18.44 -55.94
C PRO A 251 17.02 -18.89 -57.29
N HIS A 252 16.86 -20.20 -57.47
CA HIS A 252 16.20 -20.76 -58.66
C HIS A 252 14.69 -20.47 -58.64
N ALA A 253 14.19 -19.81 -59.68
CA ALA A 253 12.77 -19.54 -59.87
C ALA A 253 12.02 -20.70 -60.55
N VAL A 254 10.72 -20.77 -60.28
CA VAL A 254 9.76 -21.81 -60.73
C VAL A 254 9.46 -21.72 -62.24
N ARG A 255 9.26 -22.88 -62.86
CA ARG A 255 8.37 -23.07 -64.01
C ARG A 255 7.69 -24.43 -63.96
#